data_AF-A0A8S1A2B5-F1
#
_entry.id   AF-A0A8S1A2B5-F1
#
_cell.length_a   1.000
_cell.length_b   1.000
_cell.length_c   1.000
_cell.angle_alpha   90.00
_cell.angle_beta   90.00
_cell.angle_gamma   90.00
#
_symmetry.space_group_name_H-M   'P 1'
#
loop_
_entity.id
_entity.type
_entity.pdbx_description
1 polymer ?
#
loop_
_entity_poly.entity_id
_entity_poly.type
_entity_poly.pdbx_seq_one_letter_code
_entity_poly.pdbx_strand_id
1 'polypeptide(L)'
;MKLLVVLAAVTALCAGSAIPVVPGDNSHYVEGESRYIWMPDGLDPAGPQWGLNAVALNRNDGQYVEAIHTNGGRYGIFDRSADADFYPNGGRRQPGCWTNVCSHGRAFEIFASTVRYNHLNGRACSNINQVSNPNQCTGATLRMGNAVVNKRGSGIFALTTRNSAPF
;
A
#
# COMPACT_ATOMS: atom_id res chain seq x y z
N MET A 1 -11.06 -60.26 -20.16
CA MET A 1 -10.61 -60.11 -18.78
C MET A 1 -9.63 -58.95 -18.71
N LYS A 2 -9.86 -58.03 -17.76
CA LYS A 2 -8.92 -57.04 -17.19
C LYS A 2 -8.47 -55.87 -18.08
N LEU A 3 -9.35 -54.87 -18.11
CA LEU A 3 -9.13 -53.49 -17.67
C LEU A 3 -7.67 -53.05 -17.41
N LEU A 4 -7.20 -52.06 -18.16
CA LEU A 4 -6.22 -51.09 -17.70
C LEU A 4 -6.41 -49.78 -18.49
N VAL A 5 -7.29 -48.95 -17.94
CA VAL A 5 -7.37 -47.52 -18.23
C VAL A 5 -6.19 -46.88 -17.52
N VAL A 6 -5.20 -46.36 -18.24
CA VAL A 6 -4.24 -45.41 -17.70
C VAL A 6 -4.39 -44.12 -18.46
N LEU A 7 -5.05 -43.19 -17.79
CA LEU A 7 -5.26 -41.81 -18.14
C LEU A 7 -3.89 -41.12 -18.30
N ALA A 8 -3.42 -40.93 -19.54
CA ALA A 8 -2.31 -40.03 -19.81
C ALA A 8 -2.84 -38.60 -19.69
N ALA A 9 -2.85 -38.09 -18.45
CA ALA A 9 -3.16 -36.71 -18.16
C ALA A 9 -2.14 -35.81 -18.88
N VAL A 10 -2.69 -35.00 -19.77
CA VAL A 10 -2.15 -33.79 -20.40
C VAL A 10 -1.01 -33.19 -19.57
N THR A 11 0.24 -33.47 -19.94
CA THR A 11 1.38 -32.61 -19.59
C THR A 11 1.34 -31.41 -20.51
N ALA A 12 0.38 -30.52 -20.27
CA ALA A 12 0.58 -29.12 -20.61
C ALA A 12 1.75 -28.67 -19.73
N LEU A 13 2.97 -28.70 -20.28
CA LEU A 13 4.01 -27.83 -19.78
C LEU A 13 3.44 -26.44 -19.90
N CYS A 14 2.92 -25.91 -18.79
CA CYS A 14 2.84 -24.48 -18.61
C CYS A 14 4.24 -23.98 -18.94
N ALA A 15 4.40 -23.40 -20.13
CA ALA A 15 5.34 -22.31 -20.30
C ALA A 15 4.88 -21.27 -19.28
N GLY A 16 5.35 -21.44 -18.03
CA GLY A 16 5.22 -20.43 -17.02
C GLY A 16 6.01 -19.27 -17.58
N SER A 17 5.29 -18.36 -18.23
CA SER A 17 5.76 -17.02 -18.50
C SER A 17 6.49 -16.58 -17.23
N ALA A 18 7.74 -16.14 -17.37
CA ALA A 18 8.44 -15.50 -16.27
C ALA A 18 7.45 -14.55 -15.60
N ILE A 19 7.22 -14.72 -14.29
CA ILE A 19 6.44 -13.75 -13.53
C ILE A 19 7.08 -12.40 -13.86
N PRO A 20 6.34 -11.46 -14.46
CA PRO A 20 6.94 -10.18 -14.83
C PRO A 20 7.56 -9.59 -13.57
N VAL A 21 8.85 -9.26 -13.65
CA VAL A 21 9.65 -8.69 -12.55
C VAL A 21 9.11 -7.30 -12.15
N VAL A 22 8.23 -6.75 -12.99
CA VAL A 22 7.32 -5.66 -12.66
C VAL A 22 6.00 -6.29 -12.22
N PRO A 23 5.69 -6.29 -10.92
CA PRO A 23 4.46 -6.91 -10.47
C PRO A 23 3.26 -6.16 -11.10
N GLY A 24 2.29 -6.93 -11.62
CA GLY A 24 1.18 -6.42 -12.44
C GLY A 24 0.33 -5.36 -11.73
N ASP A 25 0.12 -4.25 -12.41
CA ASP A 25 -0.61 -3.09 -11.96
C ASP A 25 -2.09 -3.41 -11.64
N ASN A 26 -2.51 -3.19 -10.39
CA ASN A 26 -3.90 -3.26 -9.97
C ASN A 26 -4.47 -1.88 -9.57
N SER A 27 -3.83 -0.79 -10.03
CA SER A 27 -4.39 0.54 -9.93
C SER A 27 -5.73 0.59 -10.68
N HIS A 28 -6.67 1.31 -10.08
CA HIS A 28 -7.99 1.50 -10.68
C HIS A 28 -7.85 2.53 -11.81
N TYR A 29 -7.50 2.06 -13.00
CA TYR A 29 -7.48 2.87 -14.23
C TYR A 29 -8.90 3.31 -14.58
N VAL A 30 -9.16 4.62 -14.50
CA VAL A 30 -10.25 5.25 -15.26
C VAL A 30 -9.57 6.19 -16.24
N GLU A 31 -9.66 5.88 -17.53
CA GLU A 31 -9.10 6.69 -18.62
C GLU A 31 -9.56 8.16 -18.48
N GLY A 32 -8.60 9.09 -18.38
CA GLY A 32 -8.84 10.54 -18.36
C GLY A 32 -8.77 11.25 -17.00
N GLU A 33 -8.76 10.52 -15.87
CA GLU A 33 -8.87 11.10 -14.50
C GLU A 33 -7.87 10.46 -13.51
N SER A 34 -6.72 9.98 -14.01
CA SER A 34 -5.84 9.01 -13.34
C SER A 34 -5.33 9.43 -11.94
N ARG A 35 -5.66 8.61 -10.93
CA ARG A 35 -4.96 8.53 -9.63
C ARG A 35 -4.46 7.11 -9.43
N TYR A 36 -3.15 6.94 -9.36
CA TYR A 36 -2.56 5.63 -9.15
C TYR A 36 -2.46 5.34 -7.66
N ILE A 37 -3.18 4.31 -7.25
CA ILE A 37 -2.95 3.57 -6.00
C ILE A 37 -2.33 2.27 -6.48
N TRP A 38 -1.00 2.24 -6.61
CA TRP A 38 -0.29 1.15 -7.27
C TRP A 38 -0.02 0.01 -6.26
N MET A 39 -0.47 -1.22 -6.51
CA MET A 39 0.17 -2.42 -5.95
C MET A 39 0.51 -3.34 -7.11
N PRO A 40 1.61 -4.11 -7.00
CA PRO A 40 1.64 -5.23 -6.03
C PRO A 40 2.35 -4.98 -4.71
N ASP A 41 3.09 -3.87 -4.58
CA ASP A 41 3.77 -3.51 -3.34
C ASP A 41 3.53 -2.05 -2.88
N GLY A 42 2.85 -1.18 -3.65
CA GLY A 42 2.78 0.27 -3.37
C GLY A 42 1.79 0.78 -2.32
N LEU A 43 1.01 -0.07 -1.64
CA LEU A 43 0.40 0.34 -0.35
C LEU A 43 1.35 0.22 0.82
N ASP A 44 2.53 -0.33 0.61
CA ASP A 44 3.67 -0.27 1.49
C ASP A 44 4.91 -0.42 0.60
N PRO A 45 5.22 0.59 -0.25
CA PRO A 45 6.04 0.46 -1.46
C PRO A 45 7.25 -0.45 -1.28
N ALA A 46 7.52 -1.45 -2.13
CA ALA A 46 8.60 -2.42 -1.87
C ALA A 46 9.94 -1.76 -1.47
N GLY A 47 10.47 -2.11 -0.30
CA GLY A 47 11.76 -1.64 0.22
C GLY A 47 12.57 -2.80 0.84
N PRO A 48 13.83 -2.60 1.28
CA PRO A 48 14.58 -1.35 1.40
C PRO A 48 15.42 -0.96 0.16
N GLN A 49 15.57 -1.86 -0.81
CA GLN A 49 16.47 -1.65 -1.96
C GLN A 49 15.97 -0.59 -2.97
N TRP A 50 14.71 -0.18 -2.88
CA TRP A 50 14.09 0.76 -3.82
C TRP A 50 13.95 2.20 -3.30
N GLY A 51 14.28 2.49 -2.03
CA GLY A 51 14.07 3.83 -1.45
C GLY A 51 14.82 4.98 -2.15
N LEU A 52 15.86 4.67 -2.92
CA LEU A 52 16.64 5.61 -3.74
C LEU A 52 16.61 5.25 -5.23
N ASN A 53 15.73 4.34 -5.64
CA ASN A 53 15.66 3.88 -7.01
C ASN A 53 14.83 4.89 -7.84
N ALA A 54 15.37 5.33 -8.98
CA ALA A 54 14.71 6.24 -9.90
C ALA A 54 13.40 5.70 -10.49
N VAL A 55 13.16 4.38 -10.41
CA VAL A 55 11.89 3.74 -10.84
C VAL A 55 10.97 3.38 -9.67
N ALA A 56 11.29 3.81 -8.44
CA ALA A 56 10.37 3.68 -7.32
C ALA A 56 9.18 4.65 -7.48
N LEU A 57 8.07 4.32 -6.81
CA LEU A 57 6.89 5.17 -6.74
C LEU A 57 7.32 6.60 -6.34
N ASN A 58 6.90 7.56 -7.14
CA ASN A 58 7.11 8.96 -6.88
C ASN A 58 5.83 9.76 -7.18
N ARG A 59 5.77 10.99 -6.67
CA ARG A 59 4.61 11.87 -6.84
C ARG A 59 4.24 12.22 -8.29
N ASN A 60 5.13 12.04 -9.25
CA ASN A 60 4.87 12.35 -10.66
C ASN A 60 4.25 11.17 -11.42
N ASP A 61 4.10 10.00 -10.78
CA ASP A 61 3.51 8.80 -11.40
C ASP A 61 1.99 8.91 -11.57
N GLY A 62 1.38 10.01 -11.13
CA GLY A 62 -0.04 10.30 -11.32
C GLY A 62 -0.39 11.78 -11.13
N GLN A 63 -1.66 12.15 -11.35
CA GLN A 63 -2.12 13.51 -11.06
C GLN A 63 -2.16 13.81 -9.55
N TYR A 64 -2.31 12.76 -8.75
CA TYR A 64 -2.24 12.79 -7.30
C TYR A 64 -1.92 11.39 -6.80
N VAL A 65 -0.80 11.25 -6.09
CA VAL A 65 -0.32 9.97 -5.56
C VAL A 65 -0.45 9.97 -4.04
N GLU A 66 -1.00 8.88 -3.51
CA GLU A 66 -0.99 8.61 -2.06
C GLU A 66 -0.26 7.30 -1.79
N ALA A 67 0.62 7.32 -0.79
CA ALA A 67 1.26 6.12 -0.27
C ALA A 67 0.70 5.82 1.12
N ILE A 68 0.46 4.54 1.39
CA ILE A 68 0.27 4.04 2.75
C ILE A 68 1.59 3.34 3.11
N HIS A 69 2.00 3.42 4.37
CA HIS A 69 3.19 2.74 4.86
C HIS A 69 2.77 1.93 6.07
N THR A 70 2.94 0.61 6.03
CA THR A 70 2.52 -0.28 7.13
C THR A 70 3.63 -1.19 7.62
N ASN A 71 4.67 -1.40 6.81
CA ASN A 71 5.89 -2.14 7.16
C ASN A 71 7.17 -1.49 6.58
N GLY A 72 7.22 -0.16 6.63
CA GLY A 72 8.32 0.65 6.14
C GLY A 72 9.66 0.36 6.83
N GLY A 73 10.71 0.26 6.01
CA GLY A 73 12.07 -0.10 6.41
C GLY A 73 12.29 -1.60 6.63
N ARG A 74 11.31 -2.44 6.27
CA ARG A 74 11.40 -3.90 6.30
C ARG A 74 11.08 -4.50 4.94
N TYR A 75 9.79 -4.54 4.59
CA TYR A 75 9.32 -4.91 3.25
C TYR A 75 8.80 -3.71 2.48
N GLY A 76 8.41 -2.64 3.17
CA GLY A 76 8.08 -1.36 2.55
C GLY A 76 9.22 -0.33 2.60
N ILE A 77 9.10 0.72 1.80
CA ILE A 77 9.82 1.98 1.85
C ILE A 77 9.22 2.76 3.02
N PHE A 78 10.07 3.37 3.84
CA PHE A 78 9.63 4.26 4.91
C PHE A 78 9.74 5.74 4.52
N ASP A 79 10.62 6.03 3.57
CA ASP A 79 10.84 7.37 3.07
C ASP A 79 9.64 7.84 2.25
N ARG A 80 9.57 9.16 2.12
CA ARG A 80 8.47 9.84 1.46
C ARG A 80 8.51 9.56 -0.04
N SER A 81 7.39 9.14 -0.62
CA SER A 81 7.29 8.65 -2.00
C SER A 81 6.11 9.23 -2.78
N ALA A 82 5.19 9.95 -2.13
CA ALA A 82 3.95 10.39 -2.75
C ALA A 82 3.68 11.89 -2.53
N ASP A 83 2.57 12.41 -3.06
CA ASP A 83 2.11 13.73 -2.67
C ASP A 83 1.74 13.72 -1.17
N ALA A 84 0.98 12.72 -0.76
CA ALA A 84 0.60 12.45 0.62
C ALA A 84 1.00 11.03 1.05
N ASP A 85 1.79 10.95 2.12
CA ASP A 85 2.29 9.69 2.67
C ASP A 85 1.67 9.45 4.05
N PHE A 86 0.95 8.35 4.20
CA PHE A 86 0.23 8.00 5.42
C PHE A 86 0.93 6.87 6.17
N TYR A 87 1.13 7.07 7.47
CA TYR A 87 1.83 6.13 8.35
C TYR A 87 0.89 5.61 9.47
N PRO A 88 -0.08 4.73 9.15
CA PRO A 88 -0.88 4.06 10.15
C PRO A 88 -0.02 3.40 11.23
N ASN A 89 -0.28 3.74 12.49
CA ASN A 89 0.40 3.18 13.65
C ASN A 89 1.93 3.34 13.58
N GLY A 90 2.40 4.46 13.04
CA GLY A 90 3.82 4.74 12.84
C GLY A 90 4.45 4.05 11.62
N GLY A 91 3.64 3.38 10.81
CA GLY A 91 3.96 2.85 9.49
C GLY A 91 5.00 1.73 9.43
N ARG A 92 5.21 1.01 10.54
CA ARG A 92 6.19 -0.10 10.63
C ARG A 92 5.62 -1.43 11.07
N ARG A 93 4.83 -1.46 12.13
CA ARG A 93 4.23 -2.68 12.66
C ARG A 93 2.79 -2.41 13.01
N GLN A 94 1.90 -3.22 12.46
CA GLN A 94 0.47 -2.97 12.58
C GLN A 94 -0.13 -3.71 13.77
N PRO A 95 -1.13 -3.13 14.46
CA PRO A 95 -1.86 -3.81 15.52
C PRO A 95 -2.44 -5.15 15.04
N GLY A 96 -2.30 -6.20 15.86
CA GLY A 96 -2.71 -7.56 15.48
C GLY A 96 -1.72 -8.33 14.61
N CYS A 97 -0.60 -7.73 14.21
CA CYS A 97 0.43 -8.41 13.42
C CYS A 97 1.65 -8.87 14.25
N TRP A 98 1.97 -10.15 14.07
CA TRP A 98 3.14 -10.82 14.67
C TRP A 98 4.30 -11.04 13.68
N THR A 99 4.06 -10.82 12.39
CA THR A 99 5.04 -10.99 11.32
C THR A 99 5.13 -9.74 10.44
N ASN A 100 6.27 -9.56 9.76
CA ASN A 100 6.43 -8.49 8.76
C ASN A 100 5.46 -8.68 7.59
N VAL A 101 5.23 -9.92 7.15
CA VAL A 101 4.26 -10.25 6.09
C VAL A 101 2.86 -9.77 6.46
N CYS A 102 2.41 -9.98 7.70
CA CYS A 102 1.13 -9.45 8.17
C CYS A 102 1.11 -7.92 8.15
N SER A 103 2.16 -7.27 8.64
CA SER A 103 2.20 -5.80 8.69
C SER A 103 2.22 -5.19 7.29
N HIS A 104 2.96 -5.80 6.36
CA HIS A 104 3.02 -5.39 4.96
C HIS A 104 1.67 -5.58 4.28
N GLY A 105 1.06 -6.76 4.42
CA GLY A 105 -0.28 -7.06 3.89
C GLY A 105 -1.41 -6.23 4.52
N ARG A 106 -1.21 -5.61 5.68
CA ARG A 106 -2.25 -4.78 6.32
C ARG A 106 -2.67 -3.60 5.44
N ALA A 107 -1.81 -3.14 4.54
CA ALA A 107 -2.04 -1.91 3.82
C ALA A 107 -3.28 -1.96 2.92
N PHE A 108 -3.50 -3.06 2.19
CA PHE A 108 -4.70 -3.23 1.35
C PHE A 108 -5.98 -3.37 2.19
N GLU A 109 -5.91 -3.99 3.37
CA GLU A 109 -7.05 -4.13 4.27
C GLU A 109 -7.48 -2.79 4.87
N ILE A 110 -6.50 -1.97 5.24
CA ILE A 110 -6.73 -0.60 5.71
C ILE A 110 -7.28 0.24 4.56
N PHE A 111 -6.69 0.19 3.36
CA PHE A 111 -7.18 0.92 2.20
C PHE A 111 -8.64 0.58 1.88
N ALA A 112 -8.99 -0.70 1.82
CA ALA A 112 -10.38 -1.14 1.63
C ALA A 112 -11.34 -0.56 2.68
N SER A 113 -10.88 -0.47 3.94
CA SER A 113 -11.64 0.17 5.02
C SER A 113 -11.85 1.67 4.77
N THR A 114 -10.84 2.38 4.24
CA THR A 114 -11.00 3.81 3.87
C THR A 114 -12.03 4.03 2.75
N VAL A 115 -12.06 3.14 1.75
CA VAL A 115 -13.02 3.24 0.63
C VAL A 115 -14.43 3.00 1.13
N ARG A 116 -14.63 1.98 1.98
CA ARG A 116 -15.95 1.60 2.48
C ARG A 116 -16.52 2.55 3.53
N TYR A 117 -15.68 3.07 4.43
CA TYR A 117 -16.14 3.78 5.62
C TYR A 117 -15.68 5.24 5.69
N ASN A 118 -14.65 5.63 4.93
CA ASN A 118 -14.15 7.01 4.82
C ASN A 118 -13.92 7.72 6.17
N HIS A 119 -13.42 6.96 7.16
CA HIS A 119 -13.33 7.38 8.58
C HIS A 119 -11.90 7.62 9.08
N LEU A 120 -10.89 7.15 8.35
CA LEU A 120 -9.49 7.24 8.77
C LEU A 120 -8.90 8.60 8.44
N ASN A 121 -8.74 9.44 9.46
CA ASN A 121 -8.15 10.78 9.34
C ASN A 121 -6.68 10.75 9.74
N GLY A 122 -5.80 11.03 8.79
CA GLY A 122 -4.39 11.32 9.03
C GLY A 122 -4.21 12.75 9.53
N ARG A 123 -3.35 12.96 10.53
CA ARG A 123 -2.96 14.28 11.00
C ARG A 123 -1.56 14.62 10.50
N ALA A 124 -1.41 15.79 9.89
CA ALA A 124 -0.14 16.20 9.31
C ALA A 124 0.95 16.36 10.38
N CYS A 125 2.10 15.78 10.10
CA CYS A 125 3.32 15.84 10.88
C CYS A 125 4.29 16.84 10.22
N SER A 126 5.11 17.52 11.02
CA SER A 126 6.12 18.44 10.48
C SER A 126 7.35 17.71 9.93
N ASN A 127 7.62 16.49 10.38
CA ASN A 127 8.70 15.65 9.89
C ASN A 127 8.42 14.16 10.12
N ILE A 128 9.19 13.30 9.45
CA ILE A 128 9.03 11.84 9.48
C ILE A 128 9.23 11.22 10.87
N ASN A 129 10.04 11.83 11.74
CA ASN A 129 10.29 11.26 13.07
C ASN A 129 9.07 11.35 14.00
N GLN A 130 8.11 12.21 13.69
CA GLN A 130 6.88 12.35 14.47
C GLN A 130 5.86 11.24 14.18
N VAL A 131 5.96 10.52 13.05
CA VAL A 131 4.91 9.58 12.66
C VAL A 131 4.75 8.41 13.63
N SER A 132 5.83 8.05 14.35
CA SER A 132 5.79 7.02 15.39
C SER A 132 5.00 7.43 16.63
N ASN A 133 4.77 8.73 16.84
CA ASN A 133 3.95 9.25 17.94
C ASN A 133 2.92 10.24 17.39
N PRO A 134 1.73 9.76 16.95
CA PRO A 134 0.71 10.59 16.32
C PRO A 134 0.27 11.82 17.13
N ASN A 135 0.46 11.81 18.46
CA ASN A 135 0.19 12.97 19.32
C ASN A 135 1.09 14.17 19.04
N GLN A 136 2.25 13.95 18.40
CA GLN A 136 3.19 15.01 18.01
C GLN A 136 2.82 15.68 16.68
N CYS A 137 1.97 15.04 15.86
CA CYS A 137 1.52 15.59 14.60
C CYS A 137 0.40 16.58 14.87
N THR A 138 0.66 17.89 14.70
CA THR A 138 -0.26 18.96 15.07
C THR A 138 -0.98 19.64 13.91
N GLY A 139 -0.63 19.30 12.67
CA GLY A 139 -1.12 19.99 11.49
C GLY A 139 -2.55 19.63 11.08
N ALA A 140 -2.92 20.08 9.88
CA ALA A 140 -4.22 19.82 9.28
C ALA A 140 -4.49 18.32 9.10
N THR A 141 -5.77 17.96 9.05
CA THR A 141 -6.18 16.58 8.80
C THR A 141 -6.45 16.34 7.32
N LEU A 142 -6.11 15.14 6.87
CA LEU A 142 -6.46 14.63 5.55
C LEU A 142 -6.98 13.21 5.72
N ARG A 143 -8.16 12.90 5.16
CA ARG A 143 -8.64 11.52 5.15
C ARG A 143 -7.67 10.67 4.35
N MET A 144 -7.25 9.52 4.85
CA MET A 144 -6.40 8.60 4.11
C MET A 144 -7.24 7.84 3.08
N GLY A 145 -6.70 7.58 1.89
CA GLY A 145 -7.39 6.83 0.84
C GLY A 145 -8.75 7.46 0.52
N ASN A 146 -9.80 6.64 0.45
CA ASN A 146 -11.21 6.96 0.12
C ASN A 146 -11.55 7.08 -1.38
N ALA A 147 -12.85 7.17 -1.67
CA ALA A 147 -13.41 7.21 -3.03
C ALA A 147 -13.52 8.63 -3.65
N VAL A 148 -12.91 9.65 -3.04
CA VAL A 148 -13.02 11.04 -3.50
C VAL A 148 -11.98 11.32 -4.59
N VAL A 149 -12.44 11.31 -5.84
CA VAL A 149 -11.60 11.41 -7.06
C VAL A 149 -11.02 12.80 -7.34
N ASN A 150 -11.42 13.85 -6.63
CA ASN A 150 -10.89 15.22 -6.76
C ASN A 150 -10.12 15.70 -5.51
N LYS A 151 -9.90 14.83 -4.52
CA LYS A 151 -9.11 15.10 -3.31
C LYS A 151 -7.69 15.55 -3.63
N ARG A 152 -7.17 16.56 -2.94
CA ARG A 152 -5.77 16.96 -3.04
C ARG A 152 -5.22 17.13 -1.64
N GLY A 153 -3.91 17.05 -1.51
CA GLY A 153 -3.21 17.28 -0.25
C GLY A 153 -1.74 17.02 -0.42
N SER A 154 -0.92 17.47 0.51
CA SER A 154 0.46 17.03 0.52
C SER A 154 1.00 17.04 1.94
N GLY A 155 1.88 16.08 2.22
CA GLY A 155 2.57 16.00 3.50
C GLY A 155 2.76 14.57 3.95
N ILE A 156 3.22 14.47 5.19
CA ILE A 156 3.35 13.22 5.93
C ILE A 156 2.25 13.22 6.98
N PHE A 157 1.48 12.16 7.04
CA PHE A 157 0.30 12.04 7.89
C PHE A 157 0.41 10.81 8.79
N ALA A 158 0.20 10.99 10.08
CA ALA A 158 0.09 9.89 11.03
C ALA A 158 -1.35 9.67 11.47
N LEU A 159 -1.70 8.42 11.71
CA LEU A 159 -3.00 8.02 12.24
C LEU A 159 -2.86 6.69 12.99
N THR A 160 -3.89 6.34 13.76
CA THR A 160 -3.99 5.05 14.42
C THR A 160 -5.16 4.26 13.85
N THR A 161 -5.02 2.93 13.88
CA THR A 161 -6.08 2.00 13.50
C THR A 161 -6.26 0.94 14.58
N ARG A 162 -7.40 0.25 14.56
CA ARG A 162 -7.64 -0.95 15.36
C ARG A 162 -6.81 -2.12 14.82
N ASN A 163 -6.82 -3.23 15.57
CA ASN A 163 -6.22 -4.50 15.15
C ASN A 163 -7.18 -5.40 14.33
N SER A 164 -8.40 -4.92 14.06
CA SER A 164 -9.46 -5.65 13.37
C SER A 164 -10.36 -4.67 12.61
N ALA A 165 -11.02 -5.16 11.56
CA ALA A 165 -11.93 -4.37 10.75
C ALA A 165 -13.13 -3.83 11.58
N PRO A 166 -13.67 -2.63 11.28
CA PRO A 166 -13.16 -1.67 10.31
C PRO A 166 -12.00 -0.89 10.93
N PHE A 167 -10.77 -1.20 10.47
CA PHE A 167 -9.51 -0.76 11.06
C PHE A 167 -9.52 0.72 11.41
#